data_AF-A0A2M7QP93-F1
#
_entry.id   AF-A0A2M7QP93-F1
#
_cell.length_a   1.000
_cell.length_b   1.000
_cell.length_c   1.000
_cell.angle_alpha   90.00
_cell.angle_beta   90.00
_cell.angle_gamma   90.00
#
_symmetry.space_group_name_H-M   'P 1'
#
loop_
_entity.id
_entity.type
_entity.pdbx_description
1 polymer ?
#
loop_
_entity_poly.entity_id
_entity_poly.type
_entity_poly.pdbx_seq_one_letter_code
_entity_poly.pdbx_strand_id
1 'polypeptide(L)'
;MVDDIHTLDALQDAVTEAAPIVREPKRDALGRSYATGKRKNAIARVWVKPGKGKVVVNGKEMKAYFARPVLQMLIGQAFTVA
;
A
#
# COMPACT_ATOMS: atom_id res chain seq x y z
N MET A 1 5.37 -44.89 27.87
CA MET A 1 5.97 -43.55 27.90
C MET A 1 6.89 -43.42 26.70
N VAL A 2 6.33 -43.19 25.51
CA VAL A 2 7.00 -42.55 24.36
C VAL A 2 5.86 -42.03 23.48
N ASP A 3 5.30 -40.89 23.84
CA ASP A 3 4.45 -40.08 22.96
C ASP A 3 5.35 -39.09 22.22
N ASP A 4 6.25 -39.61 21.39
CA ASP A 4 7.11 -38.82 20.49
C ASP A 4 6.61 -39.00 19.06
N ILE A 5 5.56 -38.28 18.69
CA ILE A 5 5.38 -37.87 17.30
C ILE A 5 4.98 -36.40 17.31
N HIS A 6 5.99 -35.54 17.26
CA HIS A 6 5.85 -34.19 16.73
C HIS A 6 5.41 -34.31 15.26
N THR A 7 4.10 -34.47 15.04
CA THR A 7 3.50 -34.49 13.71
C THR A 7 3.64 -33.10 13.08
N LEU A 8 4.65 -32.95 12.24
CA LEU A 8 4.87 -31.77 11.40
C LEU A 8 3.72 -31.57 10.39
N ASP A 9 3.02 -32.63 10.01
CA ASP A 9 1.82 -32.59 9.14
C ASP A 9 0.68 -31.75 9.73
N ALA A 10 0.45 -31.84 11.05
CA ALA A 10 -0.62 -31.08 11.71
C ALA A 10 -0.34 -29.55 11.73
N LEU A 11 0.92 -29.14 11.59
CA LEU A 11 1.30 -27.74 11.44
C LEU A 11 1.18 -27.26 9.98
N GLN A 12 1.19 -28.17 9.00
CA GLN A 12 1.18 -27.84 7.58
C GLN A 12 -0.23 -27.47 7.09
N ASP A 13 -1.26 -28.12 7.63
CA ASP A 13 -2.67 -27.78 7.36
C ASP A 13 -3.05 -26.40 7.90
N ALA A 14 -2.44 -25.97 9.03
CA ALA A 14 -2.67 -24.64 9.61
C ALA A 14 -2.01 -23.49 8.82
N VAL A 15 -1.06 -23.78 7.93
CA VAL A 15 -0.36 -22.77 7.09
C VAL A 15 -1.02 -22.64 5.71
N THR A 16 -1.90 -23.57 5.34
CA THR A 16 -2.46 -23.66 3.98
C THR A 16 -3.74 -22.84 3.76
N GLU A 17 -4.38 -22.35 4.83
CA GLU A 17 -5.58 -21.47 4.76
C GLU A 17 -5.26 -19.97 4.70
N ALA A 18 -4.26 -19.58 3.92
CA ALA A 18 -4.05 -18.18 3.53
C ALA A 18 -4.14 -18.06 2.02
N ALA A 19 -5.33 -18.36 1.46
CA ALA A 19 -5.61 -18.05 0.06
C ALA A 19 -5.33 -16.55 -0.18
N PRO A 20 -4.44 -16.17 -1.11
CA PRO A 20 -4.14 -14.78 -1.36
C PRO A 20 -5.39 -14.12 -1.90
N ILE A 21 -5.95 -13.20 -1.12
CA ILE A 21 -7.11 -12.42 -1.52
C ILE A 21 -6.67 -11.52 -2.67
N VAL A 22 -6.88 -11.96 -3.92
CA VAL A 22 -6.58 -11.17 -5.12
C VAL A 22 -7.56 -10.00 -5.14
N ARG A 23 -7.13 -8.85 -4.62
CA ARG A 23 -7.92 -7.62 -4.65
C ARG A 23 -7.88 -7.05 -6.06
N GLU A 24 -8.96 -7.20 -6.80
CA GLU A 24 -9.10 -6.53 -8.09
C GLU A 24 -9.05 -5.00 -7.90
N PRO A 25 -8.24 -4.28 -8.69
CA PRO A 25 -8.11 -2.84 -8.57
C PRO A 25 -9.39 -2.15 -9.04
N LYS A 26 -10.20 -1.68 -8.09
CA LYS A 26 -11.40 -0.87 -8.37
C LYS A 26 -10.97 0.53 -8.87
N ARG A 27 -11.06 0.75 -10.18
CA ARG A 27 -10.76 2.02 -10.86
C ARG A 27 -12.05 2.80 -11.15
N ASP A 28 -11.96 4.13 -11.14
CA ASP A 28 -13.06 5.01 -11.58
C ASP A 28 -13.18 5.03 -13.11
N ALA A 29 -14.23 5.68 -13.63
CA ALA A 29 -14.47 5.84 -15.07
C ALA A 29 -13.33 6.57 -15.82
N LEU A 30 -12.45 7.27 -15.08
CA LEU A 30 -11.30 8.01 -15.58
C LEU A 30 -10.00 7.22 -15.42
N GLY A 31 -10.07 5.93 -15.07
CA GLY A 31 -8.93 5.03 -14.90
C GLY A 31 -8.06 5.33 -13.68
N ARG A 32 -8.60 6.03 -12.68
CA ARG A 32 -7.91 6.42 -11.45
C ARG A 32 -8.34 5.53 -10.29
N SER A 33 -7.40 5.14 -9.46
CA SER A 33 -7.63 4.43 -8.21
C SER A 33 -7.82 5.43 -7.07
N TYR A 34 -8.90 5.27 -6.30
CA TYR A 34 -9.13 6.06 -5.10
C TYR A 34 -8.51 5.38 -3.89
N ALA A 35 -7.79 6.14 -3.08
CA ALA A 35 -7.22 5.69 -1.82
C ALA A 35 -7.36 6.77 -0.74
N THR A 36 -7.34 6.34 0.51
CA THR A 36 -7.30 7.24 1.67
C THR A 36 -6.14 6.85 2.58
N GLY A 37 -5.45 7.85 3.12
CA GLY A 37 -4.39 7.67 4.11
C GLY A 37 -4.67 8.52 5.34
N LYS A 38 -4.39 7.98 6.53
CA LYS A 38 -4.53 8.71 7.80
C LYS A 38 -3.24 8.60 8.61
N ARG A 39 -2.78 9.70 9.18
CA ARG A 39 -1.63 9.72 10.12
C ARG A 39 -1.84 10.82 11.14
N LYS A 40 -1.87 10.46 12.43
CA LYS A 40 -2.23 11.39 13.52
C LYS A 40 -3.57 12.07 13.18
N ASN A 41 -3.59 13.40 13.13
CA ASN A 41 -4.78 14.19 12.80
C ASN A 41 -4.93 14.46 11.30
N ALA A 42 -3.99 14.02 10.46
CA ALA A 42 -4.01 14.29 9.02
C ALA A 42 -4.78 13.19 8.26
N ILE A 43 -5.62 13.61 7.32
CA ILE A 43 -6.38 12.74 6.40
C ILE A 43 -6.07 13.17 4.97
N ALA A 44 -5.61 12.22 4.14
CA ALA A 44 -5.31 12.43 2.74
C ALA A 44 -6.26 11.60 1.87
N ARG A 45 -6.92 12.26 0.91
CA ARG A 45 -7.69 11.62 -0.18
C ARG A 45 -6.84 11.68 -1.44
N VAL A 46 -6.52 10.52 -2.00
CA VAL A 46 -5.57 10.41 -3.11
C VAL A 46 -6.24 9.73 -4.29
N TRP A 47 -5.99 10.26 -5.48
CA TRP A 47 -6.33 9.62 -6.75
C TRP A 47 -5.03 9.30 -7.48
N VAL A 48 -4.81 8.02 -7.76
CA VAL A 48 -3.61 7.53 -8.45
C VAL A 48 -3.99 7.08 -9.84
N LYS A 49 -3.20 7.46 -10.84
CA LYS A 49 -3.33 6.96 -12.20
C LYS A 49 -1.95 6.66 -12.78
N PRO A 50 -1.82 5.65 -13.66
CA PRO A 50 -0.58 5.44 -14.40
C PRO A 50 -0.27 6.69 -15.25
N GLY A 51 0.98 7.15 -15.24
CA GLY A 51 1.38 8.36 -15.96
C GLY A 51 2.79 8.84 -15.64
N LYS A 52 3.07 10.12 -15.97
CA LYS A 52 4.41 10.75 -15.92
C LYS A 52 4.97 11.03 -14.51
N GLY A 53 4.39 10.44 -13.45
CA GLY A 53 4.85 10.64 -12.07
C GLY A 53 4.67 12.05 -11.49
N LYS A 54 3.82 12.91 -12.08
CA LYS A 54 3.52 14.24 -11.53
C LYS A 54 2.64 14.12 -10.28
N VAL A 55 3.09 14.69 -9.16
CA VAL A 55 2.37 14.72 -7.88
C VAL A 55 1.95 16.15 -7.55
N VAL A 56 0.64 16.34 -7.35
CA VAL A 56 0.03 17.62 -6.96
C VAL A 56 -0.74 17.41 -5.66
N VAL A 57 -0.51 18.27 -4.67
CA VAL A 57 -1.13 18.21 -3.35
C VAL A 57 -1.92 19.49 -3.11
N ASN A 58 -3.24 19.37 -2.98
CA ASN A 58 -4.15 20.51 -2.78
C ASN A 58 -3.92 21.66 -3.77
N GLY A 59 -3.67 21.34 -5.05
CA GLY A 59 -3.42 22.32 -6.12
C GLY A 59 -1.99 22.89 -6.17
N LYS A 60 -1.11 22.49 -5.26
CA LYS A 60 0.31 22.90 -5.24
C LYS A 60 1.21 21.76 -5.70
N GLU A 61 2.33 22.08 -6.34
CA GLU A 61 3.35 21.07 -6.65
C GLU A 61 3.97 20.48 -5.38
N MET A 62 4.38 19.21 -5.44
CA MET A 62 4.97 18.49 -4.30
C MET A 62 6.10 19.28 -3.60
N LYS A 63 6.99 19.90 -4.38
CA LYS A 63 8.10 20.71 -3.86
C LYS A 63 7.65 21.98 -3.14
N ALA A 64 6.55 22.58 -3.60
CA ALA A 64 5.99 23.78 -2.99
C ALA A 64 5.15 23.47 -1.75
N TYR A 65 4.52 22.29 -1.69
CA TYR A 65 3.73 21.87 -0.52
C TYR A 65 4.62 21.35 0.62
N PHE A 66 5.63 20.54 0.29
CA PHE A 66 6.56 19.96 1.27
C PHE A 66 7.91 20.67 1.21
N ALA A 67 8.12 21.63 2.12
CA ALA A 67 9.37 22.40 2.21
C ALA A 67 10.61 21.52 2.50
N ARG A 68 10.44 20.38 3.16
CA ARG A 68 11.54 19.48 3.54
C ARG A 68 11.72 18.37 2.50
N PRO A 69 12.93 18.14 1.96
CA PRO A 69 13.16 17.10 0.95
C PRO A 69 12.90 15.68 1.46
N VAL A 70 13.10 15.44 2.76
CA VAL A 70 12.82 14.13 3.40
C VAL A 70 11.35 13.71 3.24
N LEU A 71 10.42 14.67 3.31
CA LEU A 71 8.99 14.36 3.15
C LEU A 71 8.66 14.00 1.70
N GLN A 72 9.37 14.59 0.73
CA GLN A 72 9.23 14.26 -0.69
C GLN A 72 9.75 12.84 -0.96
N MET A 73 10.88 12.47 -0.35
CA MET A 73 11.46 11.14 -0.47
C MET A 73 10.56 10.04 0.09
N LEU A 74 9.91 10.30 1.24
CA LEU A 74 8.99 9.34 1.86
C LEU A 74 7.80 8.99 0.96
N ILE A 75 7.28 9.96 0.21
CA ILE A 75 6.21 9.73 -0.77
C ILE A 75 6.74 8.87 -1.93
N GLY A 76 7.97 9.12 -2.38
CA GLY A 76 8.61 8.37 -3.46
C GLY A 76 8.80 6.88 -3.15
N GLN A 77 9.13 6.55 -1.90
CA GLN A 77 9.39 5.16 -1.48
C GLN A 77 8.22 4.21 -1.76
N ALA A 78 6.98 4.68 -1.65
CA ALA A 78 5.80 3.86 -1.92
C ALA A 78 5.69 3.41 -3.39
N PHE A 79 6.37 4.10 -4.32
CA PHE A 79 6.39 3.76 -5.74
C PHE A 79 7.60 2.92 -6.16
N THR A 80 8.54 2.65 -5.26
CA THR A 80 9.75 1.86 -5.55
C THR A 80 9.51 0.35 -5.46
N VAL A 81 8.56 -0.11 -4.65
CA VAL A 81 8.34 -1.53 -4.32
C VAL A 81 7.47 -2.24 -5.38
N ALA A 82 7.77 -2.04 -6.66
CA ALA A 82 7.09 -2.71 -7.76
C ALA A 82 7.71 -4.08 -8.09
#